data_AF-A0A0D7K397-F1
#
_entry.id   AF-A0A0D7K397-F1
#
_cell.length_a   1.000
_cell.length_b   1.000
_cell.length_c   1.000
_cell.angle_alpha   90.00
_cell.angle_beta   90.00
_cell.angle_gamma   90.00
#
_symmetry.space_group_name_H-M   'P 1'
#
loop_
_entity.id
_entity.type
_entity.pdbx_description
1 polymer ?
#
loop_
_entity_poly.entity_id
_entity_poly.type
_entity_poly.pdbx_seq_one_letter_code
_entity_poly.pdbx_strand_id
1 'polypeptide(L)'
;MLARALAMELHHWIAKSMREELLQGVHLTEADLHLLRHEAAGHSSKVIGAAMNLEAKTIDCRFQRLNAKLGAPDRRSAVRIARLYGLL
;
A
#
# COMPACT_ATOMS: atom_id res chain seq x y z
N MET A 1 2.53 34.71 5.44
CA MET A 1 3.58 33.78 4.97
C MET A 1 3.09 33.01 3.74
N LEU A 2 3.27 33.56 2.54
CA LEU A 2 2.85 32.93 1.27
C LEU A 2 3.61 31.63 0.97
N ALA A 3 4.90 31.57 1.31
CA ALA A 3 5.74 30.39 1.07
C ALA A 3 5.21 29.11 1.76
N ARG A 4 4.64 29.24 2.96
CA ARG A 4 4.07 28.10 3.70
C ARG A 4 2.77 27.60 3.06
N ALA A 5 1.89 28.51 2.64
CA ALA A 5 0.64 28.14 1.97
C ALA A 5 0.93 27.41 0.65
N LEU A 6 1.84 27.94 -0.16
CA LEU A 6 2.28 27.32 -1.41
C LEU A 6 2.91 25.94 -1.20
N ALA A 7 3.76 25.78 -0.16
CA ALA A 7 4.36 24.48 0.16
C ALA A 7 3.31 23.42 0.54
N MET A 8 2.28 23.81 1.29
CA MET A 8 1.19 22.88 1.67
C MET A 8 0.32 22.50 0.46
N GLU A 9 0.02 23.45 -0.43
CA GLU A 9 -0.78 23.21 -1.62
C GLU A 9 -0.03 22.32 -2.63
N LEU A 10 1.26 22.56 -2.81
CA LEU A 10 2.13 21.69 -3.61
C LEU A 10 2.24 20.28 -3.01
N HIS A 11 2.40 20.17 -1.70
CA HIS A 11 2.46 18.88 -1.02
C HIS A 11 1.15 18.09 -1.20
N HIS A 12 0.00 18.77 -1.09
CA HIS A 12 -1.30 18.17 -1.31
C HIS A 12 -1.48 17.70 -2.77
N TRP A 13 -1.08 18.54 -3.73
CA TRP A 13 -1.15 18.20 -5.15
C TRP A 13 -0.25 17.02 -5.51
N ILE A 14 1.01 17.01 -5.05
CA ILE A 14 1.95 15.90 -5.27
C ILE A 14 1.39 14.60 -4.67
N ALA A 15 0.88 14.64 -3.43
CA ALA A 15 0.29 13.47 -2.79
C ALA A 15 -0.94 12.93 -3.54
N LYS A 16 -1.78 13.82 -4.08
CA LYS A 16 -2.95 13.45 -4.87
C LYS A 16 -2.56 12.82 -6.21
N SER A 17 -1.65 13.44 -6.95
CA SER A 17 -1.17 12.90 -8.24
C SER A 17 -0.49 11.55 -8.08
N MET A 18 0.36 11.39 -7.06
CA MET A 18 1.00 10.10 -6.78
C MET A 18 0.00 9.02 -6.36
N ARG A 19 -1.07 9.38 -5.62
CA ARG A 19 -2.17 8.46 -5.30
C ARG A 19 -2.90 8.01 -6.56
N GLU A 20 -3.23 8.94 -7.45
CA GLU A 20 -3.92 8.64 -8.71
C GLU A 20 -3.03 7.76 -9.62
N GLU A 21 -1.73 8.05 -9.71
CA GLU A 21 -0.75 7.21 -10.43
C GLU A 21 -0.59 5.82 -9.81
N LEU A 22 -0.66 5.67 -8.49
CA LEU A 22 -0.61 4.34 -7.85
C LEU A 22 -1.88 3.53 -8.11
N LEU A 23 -3.04 4.18 -8.04
CA LEU A 23 -4.32 3.53 -8.32
C LEU A 23 -4.45 3.14 -9.80
N GLN A 24 -3.96 3.97 -10.71
CA GLN A 24 -4.09 3.76 -12.16
C GLN A 24 -2.89 3.03 -12.78
N GLY A 25 -1.66 3.40 -12.42
CA GLY A 25 -0.42 2.91 -13.01
C GLY A 25 0.10 1.59 -12.44
N VAL A 26 -0.20 1.29 -11.17
CA VAL A 26 0.23 0.03 -10.50
C VAL A 26 -0.92 -1.01 -10.44
N HIS A 27 -2.14 -0.62 -10.82
CA HIS A 27 -3.34 -1.46 -10.71
C HIS A 27 -3.44 -2.13 -9.33
N LEU A 28 -3.33 -1.34 -8.26
CA LEU A 28 -3.62 -1.81 -6.90
C LEU A 28 -5.09 -2.17 -6.81
N THR A 29 -5.36 -3.46 -6.60
CA THR A 29 -6.72 -3.96 -6.46
C THR A 29 -7.21 -3.83 -5.01
N GLU A 30 -8.52 -3.91 -4.77
CA GLU A 30 -9.04 -3.93 -3.39
C GLU A 30 -8.49 -5.13 -2.60
N ALA A 31 -8.21 -6.26 -3.27
CA ALA A 31 -7.55 -7.40 -2.64
C ALA A 31 -6.12 -7.07 -2.17
N ASP A 32 -5.39 -6.23 -2.91
CA ASP A 32 -4.06 -5.75 -2.53
C ASP A 32 -4.14 -4.81 -1.32
N LEU A 33 -5.13 -3.89 -1.31
CA LEU A 33 -5.39 -3.01 -0.16
C LEU A 33 -5.79 -3.81 1.09
N HIS A 34 -6.60 -4.86 0.93
CA HIS A 34 -6.98 -5.75 2.02
C HIS A 34 -5.76 -6.45 2.64
N LEU A 35 -4.82 -6.94 1.82
CA LEU A 35 -3.56 -7.51 2.29
C LEU A 35 -2.74 -6.50 3.09
N LEU A 36 -2.62 -5.28 2.59
CA LEU A 36 -1.89 -4.20 3.26
C LEU A 36 -2.53 -3.81 4.61
N ARG A 37 -3.85 -3.78 4.70
CA ARG A 37 -4.58 -3.54 5.96
C ARG A 37 -4.29 -4.63 7.00
N HIS A 38 -4.26 -5.89 6.58
CA HIS A 38 -3.93 -6.99 7.49
C HIS A 38 -2.48 -6.93 7.99
N GLU A 39 -1.51 -6.65 7.10
CA GLU A 39 -0.11 -6.48 7.48
C GLU A 39 0.06 -5.28 8.41
N ALA A 40 -0.64 -4.18 8.15
CA ALA A 40 -0.64 -2.99 9.01
C ALA A 40 -1.20 -3.24 10.42
N ALA A 41 -2.09 -4.23 10.56
CA ALA A 41 -2.62 -4.72 11.83
C ALA A 41 -1.70 -5.78 12.50
N GLY A 42 -0.56 -6.12 11.88
CA GLY A 42 0.40 -7.09 12.41
C GLY A 42 0.02 -8.56 12.21
N HIS A 43 -0.93 -8.85 11.31
CA HIS A 43 -1.32 -10.23 11.04
C HIS A 43 -0.25 -10.98 10.26
N SER A 44 0.03 -12.23 10.67
CA SER A 44 0.92 -13.12 9.90
C SER A 44 0.22 -13.70 8.67
N SER A 45 0.98 -14.21 7.69
CA SER A 45 0.43 -14.88 6.49
C SER A 45 -0.58 -15.99 6.81
N LYS A 46 -0.41 -16.69 7.94
CA LYS A 46 -1.35 -17.73 8.39
C LYS A 46 -2.70 -17.14 8.79
N VAL A 47 -2.67 -16.04 9.55
CA VAL A 47 -3.89 -15.32 9.98
C VAL A 47 -4.61 -14.71 8.79
N ILE A 48 -3.85 -14.08 7.88
CA ILE A 48 -4.38 -13.51 6.64
C ILE A 48 -4.98 -14.60 5.75
N GLY A 49 -4.28 -15.72 5.60
CA GLY A 49 -4.75 -16.88 4.85
C GLY A 49 -6.07 -17.40 5.39
N ALA A 50 -6.18 -17.58 6.71
CA ALA A 50 -7.43 -17.98 7.35
C ALA A 50 -8.57 -16.98 7.10
N ALA A 51 -8.31 -15.67 7.24
CA ALA A 51 -9.30 -14.62 6.99
C ALA A 51 -9.78 -14.56 5.53
N MET A 52 -8.92 -14.97 4.58
CA MET A 52 -9.20 -14.93 3.14
C MET A 52 -9.56 -16.30 2.53
N ASN A 53 -9.64 -17.36 3.36
CA ASN A 53 -9.77 -18.75 2.92
C ASN A 53 -8.70 -19.17 1.89
N LEU A 54 -7.44 -18.82 2.15
CA LEU A 54 -6.27 -19.08 1.32
C LEU A 54 -5.14 -19.72 2.15
N GLU A 55 -4.26 -20.45 1.47
CA GLU A 55 -3.03 -20.93 2.11
C GLU A 55 -2.06 -19.78 2.37
N ALA A 56 -1.27 -19.89 3.45
CA ALA A 56 -0.24 -18.91 3.79
C ALA A 56 0.75 -18.69 2.64
N LYS A 57 1.10 -19.74 1.89
CA LYS A 57 1.98 -19.65 0.71
C LYS A 57 1.38 -18.77 -0.38
N THR A 58 0.06 -18.84 -0.59
CA THR A 58 -0.63 -17.97 -1.55
C THR A 58 -0.57 -16.51 -1.12
N ILE A 59 -0.68 -16.24 0.18
CA ILE A 59 -0.50 -14.89 0.74
C ILE A 59 0.91 -14.39 0.49
N ASP A 60 1.93 -15.22 0.72
CA ASP A 60 3.34 -14.85 0.48
C ASP A 60 3.59 -14.48 -0.98
N CYS A 61 3.08 -15.27 -1.94
CA CYS A 61 3.18 -14.97 -3.37
C CYS A 61 2.41 -13.69 -3.76
N ARG A 62 1.29 -13.38 -3.10
CA ARG A 62 0.57 -12.12 -3.32
C ARG A 62 1.36 -10.93 -2.78
N PHE A 63 1.95 -11.04 -1.60
CA PHE A 63 2.84 -10.00 -1.07
C PHE A 63 4.07 -9.76 -1.93
N GLN A 64 4.66 -10.82 -2.50
CA GLN A 64 5.80 -10.65 -3.41
C GLN A 64 5.41 -9.82 -4.64
N ARG A 65 4.25 -10.11 -5.25
CA ARG A 65 3.73 -9.32 -6.38
C ARG A 65 3.36 -7.90 -5.98
N LEU A 66 2.75 -7.72 -4.81
CA LEU A 66 2.41 -6.41 -4.27
C LEU A 66 3.65 -5.56 -3.97
N ASN A 67 4.70 -6.17 -3.43
CA ASN A 67 5.98 -5.52 -3.20
C ASN A 67 6.62 -5.08 -4.52
N ALA A 68 6.62 -5.95 -5.54
CA ALA A 68 7.12 -5.60 -6.88
C ALA A 68 6.34 -4.44 -7.50
N LYS A 69 5.01 -4.46 -7.38
CA LYS A 69 4.10 -3.38 -7.78
C LYS A 69 4.45 -2.05 -7.11
N LEU A 70 4.70 -2.08 -5.80
CA LEU A 70 5.00 -0.89 -5.00
C LEU A 70 6.48 -0.47 -5.02
N GLY A 71 7.36 -1.22 -5.70
CA GLY A 71 8.81 -1.03 -5.60
C GLY A 71 9.35 -1.21 -4.18
N ALA A 72 8.66 -2.00 -3.34
CA ALA A 72 9.00 -2.20 -1.95
C ALA A 72 9.96 -3.40 -1.79
N PRO A 73 11.00 -3.30 -0.95
CA PRO A 73 11.90 -4.43 -0.67
C PRO A 73 11.26 -5.50 0.21
N ASP A 74 10.27 -5.14 1.03
CA ASP A 74 9.62 -6.01 2.00
C ASP A 74 8.19 -5.52 2.32
N ARG A 75 7.43 -6.34 3.05
CA ARG A 75 6.01 -6.06 3.37
C ARG A 75 5.81 -4.83 4.24
N ARG A 76 6.72 -4.59 5.19
CA ARG A 76 6.66 -3.44 6.08
C ARG A 76 6.92 -2.16 5.31
N SER A 77 7.87 -2.20 4.37
CA SER A 77 8.13 -1.13 3.42
C SER A 77 6.92 -0.86 2.53
N ALA A 78 6.23 -1.90 2.03
CA ALA A 78 5.00 -1.75 1.26
C ALA A 78 3.87 -1.07 2.07
N VAL A 79 3.65 -1.46 3.33
CA VAL A 79 2.69 -0.79 4.22
C VAL A 79 3.05 0.67 4.46
N ARG A 80 4.34 0.98 4.66
CA ARG A 80 4.81 2.36 4.84
C ARG A 80 4.52 3.21 3.61
N ILE A 81 4.81 2.69 2.42
CA ILE A 81 4.50 3.33 1.14
C ILE A 81 2.99 3.59 1.04
N ALA A 82 2.17 2.57 1.31
CA ALA A 82 0.71 2.71 1.26
C ALA A 82 0.16 3.77 2.22
N ARG A 83 0.70 3.88 3.44
CA ARG A 83 0.34 4.95 4.39
C ARG A 83 0.77 6.34 3.90
N LEU A 84 1.98 6.47 3.35
CA LEU A 84 2.48 7.75 2.83
C LEU A 84 1.57 8.32 1.72
N TYR A 85 1.00 7.45 0.90
CA TYR A 85 0.06 7.83 -0.15
C TYR A 85 -1.40 7.91 0.31
N GLY A 86 -1.68 7.60 1.58
CA GLY A 86 -3.02 7.61 2.18
C GLY A 86 -3.96 6.55 1.60
N LEU A 87 -3.42 5.38 1.27
CA LEU A 87 -4.17 4.19 0.84
C LEU A 87 -4.64 3.33 2.03
N LEU A 88 -4.09 3.59 3.22
CA LEU A 88 -4.37 2.93 4.49
C LEU A 88 -4.75 3.95 5.57
#